data_AF-A0A3C1GIF7-F1
#
_entry.id   AF-A0A3C1GIF7-F1
#
_cell.length_a   1.000
_cell.length_b   1.000
_cell.length_c   1.000
_cell.angle_alpha   90.00
_cell.angle_beta   90.00
_cell.angle_gamma   90.00
#
_symmetry.space_group_name_H-M   'P 1'
#
loop_
_entity.id
_entity.type
_entity.pdbx_description
1 polymer ?
#
loop_
_entity_poly.entity_id
_entity_poly.type
_entity_poly.pdbx_seq_one_letter_code
_entity_poly.pdbx_strand_id
1 'polypeptide(L)'
;MPMWLDELSAQRSQVDPDADDPFAPPDPRVGTIYLIHLRKRMGHAQHYCGFTTDLKRRIKTHKAGGVHAARLLAAAKDAGITWSVVATWTGTREDERRMKRNNDLARTCPKCREKVLRRKAAQQRRVYAARKAAEECVPVST
;
A
#
# COMPACT_ATOMS: atom_id res chain seq x y z
N MET A 1 -32.42 -42.58 28.17
CA MET A 1 -33.20 -42.81 26.94
C MET A 1 -33.75 -41.47 26.49
N PRO A 2 -33.67 -41.09 25.20
CA PRO A 2 -32.46 -40.57 24.54
C PRO A 2 -32.73 -39.32 23.65
N MET A 3 -31.65 -38.82 23.01
CA MET A 3 -31.51 -38.00 21.76
C MET A 3 -30.37 -36.98 22.01
N TRP A 4 -29.09 -37.23 21.72
CA TRP A 4 -28.43 -37.46 20.43
C TRP A 4 -28.81 -36.48 19.31
N LEU A 5 -27.81 -35.69 18.92
CA LEU A 5 -27.51 -35.04 17.64
C LEU A 5 -28.68 -34.52 16.79
N ASP A 6 -28.71 -33.20 16.58
CA ASP A 6 -28.50 -32.56 15.28
C ASP A 6 -28.43 -31.03 15.51
N GLU A 7 -27.71 -30.20 14.78
CA GLU A 7 -26.67 -30.33 13.79
C GLU A 7 -26.31 -28.87 13.47
N LEU A 8 -25.03 -28.61 13.29
CA LEU A 8 -24.51 -27.34 12.80
C LEU A 8 -25.15 -26.99 11.45
N SER A 9 -26.24 -26.21 11.40
CA SER A 9 -26.66 -25.59 10.14
C SER A 9 -27.72 -24.50 10.32
N ALA A 10 -27.29 -23.25 10.54
CA ALA A 10 -27.96 -22.04 10.01
C ALA A 10 -27.30 -20.71 10.48
N GLN A 11 -25.99 -20.66 10.74
CA GLN A 11 -25.23 -19.40 10.62
C GLN A 11 -24.97 -19.09 9.14
N ARG A 12 -26.03 -19.04 8.34
CA ARG A 12 -25.93 -18.85 6.90
C ARG A 12 -26.82 -17.69 6.49
N SER A 13 -26.13 -16.59 6.22
CA SER A 13 -26.53 -15.57 5.25
C SER A 13 -27.57 -14.56 5.70
N GLN A 14 -27.17 -13.63 6.57
CA GLN A 14 -27.59 -12.23 6.38
C GLN A 14 -26.76 -11.68 5.22
N VAL A 15 -27.21 -11.93 3.99
CA VAL A 15 -26.83 -11.09 2.86
C VAL A 15 -27.95 -10.08 2.77
N ASP A 16 -27.65 -8.84 3.16
CA ASP A 16 -28.60 -7.75 3.09
C ASP A 16 -29.00 -7.55 1.62
N PRO A 17 -30.30 -7.62 1.27
CA PRO A 17 -30.79 -7.58 -0.11
C PRO A 17 -30.53 -6.23 -0.80
N ASP A 18 -30.16 -5.20 -0.03
CA ASP A 18 -29.84 -3.86 -0.51
C ASP A 18 -28.34 -3.67 -0.83
N ALA A 19 -27.50 -4.70 -0.66
CA ALA A 19 -26.05 -4.61 -0.90
C ALA A 19 -25.67 -4.27 -2.35
N ASP A 20 -26.59 -4.50 -3.30
CA ASP A 20 -26.43 -4.18 -4.72
C ASP A 20 -27.14 -2.86 -5.13
N ASP A 21 -27.73 -2.10 -4.20
CA ASP A 21 -28.28 -0.78 -4.50
C ASP A 21 -27.14 0.26 -4.68
N PRO A 22 -26.96 0.84 -5.88
CA PRO A 22 -25.94 1.87 -6.11
C PRO A 22 -26.16 3.16 -5.31
N PHE A 23 -27.31 3.32 -4.65
CA PHE A 23 -27.65 4.45 -3.79
C PHE A 23 -27.74 4.09 -2.30
N ALA A 24 -27.48 2.83 -1.92
CA ALA A 24 -27.40 2.46 -0.51
C ALA A 24 -26.34 3.34 0.18
N PRO A 25 -26.64 3.87 1.39
CA PRO A 25 -25.65 4.62 2.15
C PRO A 25 -24.41 3.75 2.34
N PRO A 26 -23.20 4.28 2.12
CA PRO A 26 -21.99 3.48 2.23
C PRO A 26 -21.93 2.85 3.63
N ASP A 27 -21.67 1.54 3.69
CA ASP A 27 -21.51 0.82 4.96
C ASP A 27 -20.58 1.65 5.87
N PRO A 28 -21.00 1.99 7.11
CA PRO A 28 -20.20 2.79 8.03
C PRO A 28 -18.82 2.19 8.35
N ARG A 29 -18.58 0.92 7.97
CA ARG A 29 -17.29 0.22 8.07
C ARG A 29 -16.38 0.45 6.86
N VAL A 30 -16.92 0.96 5.75
CA VAL A 30 -16.20 1.28 4.52
C VAL A 30 -15.66 2.70 4.58
N GLY A 31 -14.42 2.87 4.14
CA GLY A 31 -13.75 4.15 4.06
C GLY A 31 -12.59 4.10 3.09
N THR A 32 -11.63 5.00 3.28
CA THR A 32 -10.45 5.10 2.44
C THR A 32 -9.21 4.60 3.16
N ILE A 33 -8.58 3.60 2.58
CA ILE A 33 -7.21 3.19 2.88
C ILE A 33 -6.29 4.09 2.07
N TYR A 34 -5.28 4.68 2.69
CA TYR A 34 -4.35 5.57 2.02
C TYR A 34 -2.91 5.18 2.32
N LEU A 35 -2.06 5.29 1.30
CA LEU A 35 -0.63 5.05 1.38
C LEU A 35 0.12 6.35 1.20
N ILE A 36 1.00 6.65 2.16
CA ILE A 36 1.93 7.76 2.12
C ILE A 36 3.34 7.24 1.87
N HIS A 37 4.08 7.95 1.02
CA HIS A 37 5.50 7.75 0.78
C HIS A 37 6.30 8.94 1.35
N LEU A 38 7.30 8.64 2.18
CA LEU A 38 8.27 9.62 2.65
C LEU A 38 9.36 9.81 1.59
N ARG A 39 9.69 11.07 1.26
CA ARG A 39 10.75 11.39 0.30
C ARG A 39 12.11 10.82 0.73
N LYS A 40 12.37 10.81 2.04
CA LYS A 40 13.56 10.22 2.66
C LYS A 40 13.13 9.16 3.68
N ARG A 41 13.87 8.05 3.76
CA ARG A 41 13.67 7.02 4.78
C ARG A 41 13.96 7.58 6.17
N MET A 42 13.16 7.17 7.15
CA MET A 42 13.35 7.46 8.56
C MET A 42 13.47 6.14 9.32
N GLY A 43 14.69 5.80 9.76
CA GLY A 43 15.00 4.46 10.27
C GLY A 43 14.58 3.38 9.27
N HIS A 44 13.75 2.45 9.71
CA HIS A 44 13.20 1.38 8.86
C HIS A 44 11.93 1.79 8.09
N ALA A 45 11.36 2.96 8.36
CA ALA A 45 10.10 3.39 7.77
C ALA A 45 10.32 4.29 6.53
N GLN A 46 9.65 3.92 5.43
CA GLN A 46 9.47 4.78 4.25
C GLN A 46 8.01 5.00 3.88
N HIS A 47 7.13 4.14 4.40
CA HIS A 47 5.72 4.12 4.05
C HIS A 47 4.90 4.21 5.31
N TYR A 48 3.80 4.95 5.22
CA TYR A 48 2.75 4.96 6.22
C TYR A 48 1.45 4.57 5.54
N CYS A 49 0.76 3.57 6.10
CA CYS A 49 -0.56 3.16 5.66
C CYS A 49 -1.56 3.43 6.79
N GLY A 50 -2.71 3.98 6.43
CA GLY A 50 -3.79 4.23 7.37
C GLY A 50 -5.15 4.11 6.71
N PHE A 51 -6.17 4.02 7.55
CA PHE A 51 -7.59 4.00 7.18
C PHE A 51 -8.30 5.23 7.75
N THR A 52 -9.28 5.76 7.02
CA THR A 52 -10.15 6.85 7.50
C THR A 52 -11.42 6.95 6.67
N THR A 53 -12.51 7.42 7.28
CA THR A 53 -13.75 7.78 6.60
C THR A 53 -13.72 9.21 6.02
N ASP A 54 -12.78 10.05 6.44
CA ASP A 54 -12.56 11.41 5.91
C ASP A 54 -11.08 11.64 5.61
N LEU A 55 -10.69 11.34 4.37
CA LEU A 55 -9.31 11.48 3.91
C LEU A 55 -8.83 12.93 3.97
N LYS A 56 -9.67 13.89 3.58
CA LYS A 56 -9.28 15.29 3.48
C LYS A 56 -8.93 15.85 4.86
N ARG A 57 -9.79 15.60 5.86
CA ARG A 57 -9.52 15.98 7.25
C ARG A 57 -8.28 15.26 7.77
N ARG A 58 -8.15 13.96 7.53
CA ARG A 58 -7.00 13.19 8.03
C ARG A 58 -5.67 13.68 7.46
N ILE A 59 -5.61 14.02 6.17
CA ILE A 59 -4.40 14.58 5.55
C ILE A 59 -4.09 15.98 6.10
N LYS A 60 -5.09 16.82 6.34
CA LYS A 60 -4.88 18.12 7.01
C LYS A 60 -4.28 17.93 8.41
N THR A 61 -4.80 17.00 9.20
CA THR A 61 -4.24 16.66 10.52
C THR A 61 -2.78 16.24 10.42
N HIS A 62 -2.43 15.36 9.49
CA HIS A 62 -1.03 14.94 9.31
C HIS A 62 -0.11 16.08 8.86
N LYS A 63 -0.60 17.02 8.04
CA LYS A 63 0.17 18.21 7.64
C LYS A 63 0.36 19.19 8.81
N ALA A 64 -0.65 19.35 9.65
CA ALA A 64 -0.59 20.16 10.85
C ALA A 64 0.43 19.59 11.86
N GLY A 65 0.60 18.27 11.91
CA GLY A 65 1.52 17.61 12.84
C GLY A 65 0.92 17.49 14.25
N GLY A 66 1.78 17.43 15.26
CA GLY A 66 1.36 17.34 16.66
C GLY A 66 0.77 15.98 17.07
N VAL A 67 0.09 15.95 18.22
CA VAL A 67 -0.37 14.72 18.88
C VAL A 67 -1.45 13.95 18.11
N HIS A 68 -2.19 14.62 17.22
CA HIS A 68 -3.24 13.99 16.41
C HIS A 68 -2.73 13.43 15.08
N ALA A 69 -1.50 13.79 14.67
CA ALA A 69 -0.86 13.18 13.52
C ALA A 69 -0.32 11.79 13.88
N ALA A 70 -0.07 10.97 12.85
CA ALA A 70 0.67 9.74 13.07
C ALA A 70 2.08 10.07 13.59
N ARG A 71 2.56 9.36 14.61
CA ARG A 71 3.90 9.56 15.20
C ARG A 71 5.02 9.64 14.15
N LEU A 72 4.97 8.77 13.14
CA LEU A 72 5.93 8.78 12.02
C LEU A 72 5.86 10.07 11.18
N LEU A 73 4.66 10.60 10.94
CA LEU A 73 4.48 11.80 10.11
C LEU A 73 4.76 13.08 10.91
N ALA A 74 4.48 13.08 12.21
CA ALA A 74 4.94 14.11 13.13
C ALA A 74 6.48 14.16 13.16
N ALA A 75 7.13 13.03 13.40
CA ALA A 75 8.59 12.94 13.36
C ALA A 75 9.16 13.32 11.99
N ALA A 76 8.51 12.94 10.88
CA ALA A 76 8.92 13.34 9.53
C ALA A 76 8.85 14.87 9.35
N LYS A 77 7.80 15.51 9.87
CA LYS A 77 7.69 16.97 9.88
C LYS A 77 8.82 17.61 10.67
N ASP A 78 9.09 17.14 11.88
CA ASP A 78 10.15 17.66 12.75
C ASP A 78 11.55 17.49 12.11
N ALA A 79 11.75 16.39 11.37
CA ALA A 79 12.98 16.12 10.63
C ALA A 79 13.06 16.84 9.26
N GLY A 80 12.09 17.69 8.90
CA GLY A 80 12.04 18.37 7.60
C GLY A 80 11.85 17.43 6.40
N ILE A 81 11.34 16.22 6.61
CA ILE A 81 11.11 15.22 5.57
C ILE A 81 9.71 15.38 5.01
N THR A 82 9.64 15.71 3.72
CA THR A 82 8.38 15.80 2.99
C THR A 82 7.82 14.42 2.65
N TRP A 83 6.50 14.37 2.52
CA TRP A 83 5.76 13.15 2.19
C TRP A 83 4.57 13.45 1.28
N SER A 84 4.10 12.43 0.57
CA SER A 84 2.97 12.52 -0.35
C SER A 84 2.07 11.30 -0.22
N VAL A 85 0.76 11.50 -0.34
CA VAL A 85 -0.18 10.40 -0.60
C VAL A 85 0.09 9.89 -2.01
N VAL A 86 0.34 8.60 -2.16
CA VAL A 86 0.73 7.99 -3.44
C VAL A 86 -0.29 7.02 -4.00
N ALA A 87 -1.21 6.53 -3.16
CA ALA A 87 -2.30 5.66 -3.57
C ALA A 87 -3.40 5.67 -2.51
N THR A 88 -4.62 5.41 -2.96
CA THR A 88 -5.82 5.28 -2.13
C THR A 88 -6.68 4.14 -2.65
N TRP A 89 -7.34 3.43 -1.74
CA TRP A 89 -8.28 2.37 -2.05
C TRP A 89 -9.51 2.52 -1.18
N THR A 90 -10.69 2.30 -1.77
CA THR A 90 -11.90 2.07 -0.99
C THR A 90 -11.81 0.70 -0.34
N GLY A 91 -12.17 0.60 0.92
CA GLY A 91 -12.14 -0.67 1.65
C GLY A 91 -12.44 -0.50 3.12
N THR A 92 -12.07 -1.48 3.92
CA THR A 92 -12.34 -1.53 5.36
C THR A 92 -11.08 -1.35 6.20
N ARG A 93 -11.24 -1.32 7.53
CA ARG A 93 -10.10 -1.34 8.46
C ARG A 93 -9.38 -2.69 8.45
N GLU A 94 -10.08 -3.78 8.16
CA GLU A 94 -9.54 -5.13 8.03
C GLU A 94 -8.61 -5.24 6.82
N ASP A 95 -8.98 -4.62 5.70
CA ASP A 95 -8.16 -4.54 4.50
C ASP A 95 -6.85 -3.81 4.77
N GLU A 96 -6.89 -2.69 5.49
CA GLU A 96 -5.68 -1.96 5.91
C GLU A 96 -4.76 -2.82 6.78
N ARG A 97 -5.33 -3.55 7.74
CA ARG A 97 -4.58 -4.50 8.58
C ARG A 97 -3.95 -5.61 7.75
N ARG A 98 -4.67 -6.14 6.77
CA ARG A 98 -4.16 -7.15 5.83
C ARG A 98 -2.99 -6.61 5.00
N MET A 99 -3.11 -5.41 4.43
CA MET A 99 -2.02 -4.77 3.68
C MET A 99 -0.75 -4.57 4.54
N LYS A 100 -0.92 -4.22 5.82
CA LYS A 100 0.20 -4.09 6.76
C LYS A 100 0.85 -5.43 7.08
N ARG A 101 0.06 -6.46 7.37
CA ARG A 101 0.56 -7.82 7.69
C ARG A 101 1.34 -8.43 6.53
N ASN A 102 0.87 -8.25 5.30
CA ASN A 102 1.53 -8.80 4.12
C ASN A 102 2.80 -8.04 3.70
N ASN A 103 3.11 -6.91 4.35
CA ASN A 103 4.22 -6.03 3.99
C ASN A 103 4.17 -5.54 2.52
N ASP A 104 2.96 -5.40 1.98
CA ASP A 104 2.74 -5.06 0.57
C ASP A 104 2.95 -3.57 0.27
N LEU A 105 3.13 -2.73 1.30
CA LEU A 105 3.17 -1.27 1.17
C LEU A 105 4.26 -0.77 0.21
N ALA A 106 5.43 -1.40 0.22
CA ALA A 106 6.53 -1.02 -0.68
C ALA A 106 6.28 -1.44 -2.13
N ARG A 107 5.58 -2.57 -2.34
CA ARG A 107 5.26 -3.11 -3.67
C ARG A 107 4.14 -2.34 -4.33
N THR A 108 3.15 -1.91 -3.54
CA THR A 108 2.00 -1.11 -4.00
C THR A 108 2.32 0.37 -4.16
N CYS A 109 3.44 0.85 -3.59
CA CYS A 109 3.89 2.23 -3.76
C CYS A 109 4.39 2.50 -5.20
N PRO A 110 3.74 3.37 -5.99
CA PRO A 110 4.16 3.66 -7.36
C PRO A 110 5.57 4.29 -7.43
N LYS A 111 5.95 5.12 -6.45
CA LYS A 111 7.29 5.74 -6.36
C LYS A 111 8.39 4.70 -6.15
N CYS A 112 8.15 3.70 -5.30
CA CYS A 112 9.11 2.62 -5.09
C CYS A 112 9.18 1.68 -6.30
N ARG A 113 8.03 1.34 -6.88
CA ARG A 113 7.96 0.50 -8.07
C ARG A 113 8.72 1.13 -9.24
N GLU A 114 8.53 2.42 -9.50
CA GLU A 114 9.27 3.16 -10.52
C GLU A 114 10.79 3.09 -10.29
N LYS A 115 11.24 3.28 -9.04
CA LYS A 115 12.66 3.18 -8.68
C LYS A 115 13.24 1.80 -8.98
N VAL A 116 12.48 0.73 -8.71
CA VAL A 116 12.88 -0.65 -9.03
C VAL A 116 12.98 -0.85 -10.54
N LEU A 117 12.00 -0.40 -11.30
CA LEU A 117 11.99 -0.51 -12.77
C LEU A 117 13.17 0.25 -13.39
N ARG A 118 13.44 1.48 -12.95
CA ARG A 118 14.60 2.27 -13.40
C ARG A 118 15.93 1.55 -13.14
N ARG A 119 16.08 0.92 -11.96
CA ARG A 119 17.27 0.12 -11.62
C ARG A 119 17.42 -1.10 -12.52
N LYS A 120 16.34 -1.85 -12.74
CA LYS A 120 16.33 -3.01 -13.64
C LYS A 120 16.73 -2.62 -15.07
N ALA A 121 16.16 -1.54 -15.61
CA ALA A 121 16.50 -1.04 -16.94
C ALA A 121 17.97 -0.58 -17.04
N ALA A 122 18.52 0.06 -15.99
CA ALA A 122 19.94 0.42 -15.95
C ALA A 122 20.85 -0.83 -15.92
N GLN A 123 20.49 -1.85 -15.13
CA GLN A 123 21.21 -3.11 -15.09
C GLN A 123 21.17 -3.84 -16.44
N GLN A 124 19.99 -3.95 -17.06
CA GLN A 124 19.83 -4.57 -18.38
C GLN A 124 20.70 -3.88 -19.44
N ARG A 125 20.73 -2.54 -19.46
CA ARG A 125 21.58 -1.77 -20.37
C ARG A 125 23.07 -2.07 -20.17
N ARG A 126 23.53 -2.18 -18.92
CA ARG A 126 24.92 -2.55 -18.61
C ARG A 126 25.26 -3.96 -19.11
N VAL A 127 24.38 -4.93 -18.86
CA VAL A 127 24.55 -6.32 -19.29
C VAL A 127 24.57 -6.42 -20.82
N TYR A 128 23.64 -5.75 -21.50
CA TYR A 128 23.59 -5.72 -22.96
C TYR A 128 24.85 -5.08 -23.56
N ALA A 129 25.31 -3.95 -23.03
CA ALA A 129 26.52 -3.29 -23.50
C ALA A 129 27.77 -4.18 -23.32
N ALA A 130 27.91 -4.85 -22.17
CA ALA A 130 29.00 -5.77 -21.92
C ALA A 130 28.98 -6.97 -22.89
N ARG A 131 27.80 -7.54 -23.15
CA ARG A 131 27.64 -8.63 -24.12
C ARG A 131 28.01 -8.18 -25.53
N LYS A 132 27.49 -7.02 -25.97
CA LYS A 132 27.78 -6.45 -27.29
C LYS A 132 29.28 -6.19 -27.47
N ALA A 133 29.94 -5.61 -26.46
CA ALA A 133 31.39 -5.41 -26.50
C ALA A 133 32.16 -6.74 -26.60
N ALA A 134 31.72 -7.79 -25.90
CA ALA A 134 32.34 -9.11 -26.00
C ALA A 134 32.15 -9.74 -27.39
N GLU A 135 30.98 -9.56 -28.02
CA GLU A 135 30.71 -10.00 -29.40
C GLU A 135 31.58 -9.23 -30.42
N GLU A 136 31.73 -7.92 -30.26
CA GLU A 136 32.55 -7.06 -31.14
C GLU A 136 34.06 -7.28 -30.97
N CYS A 137 34.51 -7.76 -29.80
CA CYS A 137 35.93 -8.09 -29.55
C CYS A 137 36.34 -9.49 -30.04
N VAL A 138 35.46 -10.28 -30.66
CA VAL A 138 35.84 -11.58 -31.22
C VAL A 138 36.74 -11.34 -32.46
N PRO A 139 38.03 -11.69 -32.44
CA PRO A 139 38.90 -11.48 -33.58
C PRO A 139 38.41 -12.36 -34.74
N VAL A 140 38.15 -11.73 -35.89
CA VAL A 140 37.91 -12.44 -37.15
C VAL A 140 39.23 -13.09 -37.55
N SER A 141 39.40 -14.36 -37.21
CA SER A 141 40.54 -15.17 -37.65
C SER A 141 40.48 -15.29 -39.18
N THR A 142 41.46 -14.66 -39.85
CA THR A 142 41.67 -14.75 -41.31
C THR A 142 42.86 -15.65 -41.59
#